data_AF-A0A7J6VRX3-F1
#
_entry.id   AF-A0A7J6VRX3-F1
#
_cell.length_a   1.000
_cell.length_b   1.000
_cell.length_c   1.000
_cell.angle_alpha   90.00
_cell.angle_beta   90.00
_cell.angle_gamma   90.00
#
_symmetry.space_group_name_H-M   'P 1'
#
loop_
_entity.id
_entity.type
_entity.pdbx_description
1 polymer ?
#
loop_
_entity_poly.entity_id
_entity_poly.type
_entity_poly.pdbx_seq_one_letter_code
_entity_poly.pdbx_strand_id
1 'polypeptide(L)'
;MSDILLSNRHINFFDTVITVLHGPSGPYPSSEFEHSSIPATVKKIFNLKQFLTKRDAWAGTFDTILTRTSPRTDCPVTLPDPEKMRERLEREAERLTEFQQELVQMAATLNGDCYKDIYPHKLVENMSVPDAIKYCEDGFQKFLRGCENAKKNGAHESEIVVLTNNPPTELKPKKTLAHKIFSCLACNNI
;
A
#
# COMPACT_ATOMS: atom_id res chain seq x y z
N MET A 1 3.24 -10.11 -17.47
CA MET A 1 4.29 -9.64 -16.56
C MET A 1 5.10 -10.87 -16.20
N SER A 2 6.43 -10.85 -16.37
CA SER A 2 7.29 -11.87 -15.77
C SER A 2 7.33 -11.61 -14.27
N ASP A 3 6.99 -12.60 -13.45
CA ASP A 3 7.15 -12.48 -12.01
C ASP A 3 8.65 -12.55 -11.68
N ILE A 4 9.20 -11.42 -11.29
CA ILE A 4 10.58 -11.32 -10.84
C ILE A 4 10.56 -11.54 -9.34
N LEU A 5 10.91 -12.76 -8.91
CA LEU A 5 11.20 -13.04 -7.51
C LEU A 5 12.68 -12.82 -7.27
N LEU A 6 13.03 -11.65 -6.70
CA LEU A 6 14.34 -11.42 -6.11
C LEU A 6 14.39 -12.14 -4.76
N SER A 7 14.82 -13.40 -4.74
CA SER A 7 14.97 -14.19 -3.51
C SER A 7 16.45 -14.40 -3.17
N ASN A 8 16.84 -14.06 -1.94
CA ASN A 8 18.17 -14.35 -1.39
C ASN A 8 18.29 -15.74 -0.76
N ARG A 9 17.32 -16.66 -0.95
CA ARG A 9 17.38 -18.02 -0.40
C ARG A 9 16.78 -19.08 -1.33
N HIS A 10 17.33 -20.30 -1.22
CA HIS A 10 16.87 -21.52 -1.87
C HIS A 10 15.38 -21.78 -1.57
N ILE A 11 14.56 -21.78 -2.61
CA ILE A 11 13.14 -22.16 -2.57
C ILE A 11 12.97 -23.27 -3.59
N ASN A 12 12.52 -24.45 -3.14
CA ASN A 12 12.14 -25.55 -4.03
C ASN A 12 10.66 -25.42 -4.36
N PHE A 13 10.29 -25.20 -5.63
CA PHE A 13 8.90 -25.18 -6.08
C PHE A 13 8.76 -25.99 -7.36
N PHE A 14 7.91 -27.01 -7.32
CA PHE A 14 7.55 -27.83 -8.48
C PHE A 14 6.53 -27.09 -9.36
N ASP A 15 6.70 -27.25 -10.68
CA ASP A 15 5.77 -26.92 -11.78
C ASP A 15 5.54 -25.46 -12.19
N THR A 16 6.47 -24.55 -11.90
CA THR A 16 6.59 -23.29 -12.65
C THR A 16 8.04 -23.09 -13.08
N VAL A 17 8.30 -22.84 -14.37
CA VAL A 17 9.64 -22.44 -14.83
C VAL A 17 9.93 -21.04 -14.30
N ILE A 18 10.40 -20.96 -13.05
CA ILE A 18 10.94 -19.75 -12.45
C ILE A 18 12.37 -19.60 -12.98
N THR A 19 12.60 -18.57 -13.79
CA THR A 19 13.96 -18.23 -14.19
C THR A 19 14.64 -17.52 -13.03
N VAL A 20 15.48 -18.24 -12.29
CA VAL A 20 16.35 -17.65 -11.27
C VAL A 20 17.50 -16.95 -11.97
N LEU A 21 17.50 -15.61 -11.91
CA LEU A 21 18.58 -14.78 -12.42
C LEU A 21 19.55 -14.48 -11.29
N HIS A 22 20.83 -14.76 -11.51
CA HIS A 22 21.88 -14.52 -10.52
C HIS A 22 22.46 -13.10 -10.63
N GLY A 23 22.33 -12.44 -11.78
CA GLY A 23 22.81 -11.07 -11.99
C GLY A 23 22.54 -10.57 -13.42
N PRO A 24 22.56 -9.24 -13.63
CA PRO A 24 22.33 -8.63 -14.94
C PRO A 24 23.60 -8.58 -15.79
N SER A 25 23.40 -8.46 -17.11
CA SER A 25 24.40 -7.79 -17.96
C SER A 25 24.10 -6.28 -17.89
N GLY A 26 24.56 -5.65 -16.82
CA GLY A 26 24.29 -4.23 -16.55
C GLY A 26 25.29 -3.27 -17.19
N PRO A 27 25.07 -1.95 -17.10
CA PRO A 27 25.96 -0.95 -17.68
C PRO A 27 27.38 -0.97 -17.10
N TYR A 28 27.57 -1.58 -15.92
CA TYR A 28 28.86 -1.77 -15.28
C TYR A 28 29.03 -3.23 -14.83
N PRO A 29 30.28 -3.74 -14.70
CA PRO A 29 30.52 -5.08 -14.16
C PRO A 29 30.00 -5.28 -12.73
N SER A 30 29.84 -4.19 -11.98
CA SER A 30 29.30 -4.21 -10.62
C SER A 30 27.78 -4.12 -10.55
N SER A 31 27.10 -3.93 -11.68
CA SER A 31 25.65 -3.70 -11.70
C SER A 31 24.88 -4.91 -11.17
N GLU A 32 23.84 -4.66 -10.39
CA GLU A 32 22.98 -5.71 -9.84
C GLU A 32 21.51 -5.51 -10.19
N PHE A 33 20.72 -6.56 -9.99
CA PHE A 33 19.27 -6.45 -9.95
C PHE A 33 18.83 -5.91 -8.59
N GLU A 34 18.13 -4.77 -8.61
CA GLU A 34 17.57 -4.16 -7.40
C GLU A 34 16.31 -3.35 -7.73
N HIS A 35 15.71 -2.65 -6.75
CA HIS A 35 14.51 -1.85 -6.98
C HIS A 35 14.65 -0.83 -8.12
N SER A 36 15.84 -0.23 -8.26
CA SER A 36 16.14 0.72 -9.33
C SER A 36 16.26 0.08 -10.72
N SER A 37 16.30 -1.25 -10.83
CA SER A 37 16.20 -1.97 -12.10
C SER A 37 14.86 -1.76 -12.80
N ILE A 38 13.78 -1.47 -12.05
CA ILE A 38 12.46 -1.17 -12.62
C ILE A 38 12.51 0.13 -13.46
N PRO A 39 12.84 1.31 -12.90
CA PRO A 39 12.95 2.53 -13.71
C PRO A 39 14.05 2.45 -14.77
N ALA A 40 15.16 1.75 -14.51
CA ALA A 40 16.21 1.50 -15.52
C ALA A 40 15.66 0.76 -16.75
N THR A 41 14.82 -0.26 -16.52
CA THR A 41 14.16 -1.05 -17.57
C THR A 41 13.15 -0.20 -18.33
N VAL A 42 12.31 0.58 -17.64
CA VAL A 42 11.34 1.50 -18.27
C VAL A 42 12.06 2.52 -19.16
N LYS A 43 13.14 3.12 -18.66
CA LYS A 43 13.98 4.04 -19.45
C LYS A 43 14.46 3.38 -20.74
N LYS A 44 14.93 2.13 -20.67
CA LYS A 44 15.43 1.37 -21.82
C LYS A 44 14.33 1.02 -22.83
N ILE A 45 13.22 0.43 -22.37
CA ILE A 45 12.12 -0.02 -23.23
C ILE A 45 11.43 1.14 -23.95
N PHE A 46 11.23 2.27 -23.25
CA PHE A 46 10.57 3.45 -23.82
C PHE A 46 11.56 4.49 -24.39
N ASN A 47 12.86 4.19 -24.42
CA ASN A 47 13.91 5.08 -24.88
C ASN A 47 13.84 6.50 -24.28
N LEU A 48 13.66 6.58 -22.97
CA LEU A 48 13.57 7.87 -22.26
C LEU A 48 14.95 8.56 -22.24
N LYS A 49 14.94 9.89 -22.30
CA LYS A 49 16.17 10.70 -22.50
C LYS A 49 17.17 10.57 -21.36
N GLN A 50 16.71 10.42 -20.13
CA GLN A 50 17.57 10.45 -18.93
C GLN A 50 17.09 9.44 -17.89
N PHE A 51 18.02 9.01 -17.03
CA PHE A 51 17.72 8.31 -15.80
C PHE A 51 17.16 9.28 -14.75
N LEU A 52 16.39 8.76 -13.80
CA LEU A 52 15.84 9.57 -12.71
C LEU A 52 16.88 9.83 -11.62
N THR A 53 17.82 8.90 -11.41
CA THR A 53 18.84 8.95 -10.38
C THR A 53 20.16 8.35 -10.87
N LYS A 54 21.19 8.35 -10.01
CA LYS A 54 22.42 7.59 -10.28
C LYS A 54 22.24 6.09 -10.05
N ARG A 55 21.25 5.70 -9.24
CA ARG A 55 21.03 4.31 -8.83
C ARG A 55 20.40 3.50 -9.97
N ASP A 56 19.40 4.04 -10.64
CA ASP A 56 18.83 3.44 -11.86
C ASP A 56 19.75 3.56 -13.08
N ALA A 57 20.66 4.53 -13.11
CA ALA A 57 21.73 4.56 -14.12
C ALA A 57 22.77 3.43 -13.95
N TRP A 58 22.93 2.91 -12.74
CA TRP A 58 23.84 1.81 -12.41
C TRP A 58 23.17 0.44 -12.47
N ALA A 59 21.89 0.34 -12.10
CA ALA A 59 21.18 -0.92 -11.98
C ALA A 59 21.07 -1.70 -13.30
N GLY A 60 21.05 -3.03 -13.22
CA GLY A 60 20.77 -3.90 -14.36
C GLY A 60 19.32 -3.77 -14.84
N THR A 61 19.06 -4.08 -16.11
CA THR A 61 17.72 -4.01 -16.72
C THR A 61 17.12 -5.40 -16.95
N PHE A 62 15.78 -5.50 -16.90
CA PHE A 62 15.02 -6.74 -17.06
C PHE A 62 14.61 -7.04 -18.51
N ASP A 63 15.10 -6.29 -19.50
CA ASP A 63 14.73 -6.53 -20.91
C ASP A 63 15.17 -7.91 -21.41
N THR A 64 16.21 -8.50 -20.80
CA THR A 64 16.66 -9.87 -21.14
C THR A 64 15.68 -10.96 -20.75
N ILE A 65 14.73 -10.68 -19.84
CA ILE A 65 13.71 -11.65 -19.40
C ILE A 65 12.30 -11.30 -19.88
N LEU A 66 12.10 -10.08 -20.39
CA LEU A 66 10.84 -9.63 -20.99
C LEU A 66 10.75 -10.05 -22.46
N THR A 67 11.04 -11.31 -22.78
CA THR A 67 11.16 -11.82 -24.15
C THR A 67 9.87 -12.42 -24.71
N ARG A 68 8.84 -12.61 -23.88
CA ARG A 68 7.58 -13.25 -24.29
C ARG A 68 6.71 -12.31 -25.11
N THR A 69 6.20 -12.83 -26.23
CA THR A 69 5.22 -12.13 -27.10
C THR A 69 3.80 -12.18 -26.56
N SER A 70 3.49 -13.11 -25.65
CA SER A 70 2.20 -13.23 -24.99
C SER A 70 2.33 -13.35 -23.46
N PRO A 71 1.37 -12.81 -22.68
CA PRO A 71 1.32 -12.99 -21.24
C PRO A 71 1.33 -14.47 -20.83
N ARG A 72 1.87 -14.75 -19.64
CA ARG A 72 1.74 -16.06 -19.00
C ARG A 72 0.29 -16.28 -18.56
N THR A 73 -0.24 -17.48 -18.78
CA THR A 73 -1.60 -17.90 -18.39
C THR A 73 -1.60 -18.93 -17.26
N ASP A 74 -0.41 -19.29 -16.78
CA ASP A 74 -0.12 -20.32 -15.78
C ASP A 74 0.20 -19.71 -14.39
N CYS A 75 -0.02 -18.40 -14.20
CA CYS A 75 0.14 -17.77 -12.89
C CYS A 75 -0.98 -18.26 -11.95
N PRO A 76 -0.66 -18.89 -10.82
CA PRO A 76 -1.67 -19.30 -9.86
C PRO A 76 -2.40 -18.07 -9.30
N VAL A 77 -3.72 -18.16 -9.20
CA VAL A 77 -4.57 -17.09 -8.62
C VAL A 77 -4.55 -17.13 -7.09
N THR A 78 -4.26 -18.30 -6.53
CA THR A 78 -4.13 -18.53 -5.08
C THR A 78 -2.81 -19.25 -4.83
N LEU A 79 -2.04 -18.72 -3.88
CA LEU A 79 -0.89 -19.44 -3.33
C LEU A 79 -1.37 -20.41 -2.25
N PRO A 80 -0.72 -21.57 -2.09
CA PRO A 80 -0.96 -22.41 -0.92
C PRO A 80 -0.58 -21.66 0.36
N ASP A 81 -1.22 -22.00 1.47
CA ASP A 81 -0.84 -21.45 2.76
C ASP A 81 0.64 -21.77 3.05
N PRO A 82 1.44 -20.78 3.46
CA PRO A 82 2.84 -21.01 3.76
C PRO A 82 2.95 -21.99 4.93
N GLU A 83 3.89 -22.94 4.81
CA GLU A 83 4.17 -23.87 5.89
C GLU A 83 4.60 -23.08 7.15
N LYS A 84 4.03 -23.44 8.32
CA LYS A 84 4.36 -22.78 9.58
C LYS A 84 5.85 -23.03 9.88
N MET A 85 6.70 -22.02 9.65
CA MET A 85 8.16 -22.11 9.86
C MET A 85 8.59 -22.36 11.31
N ARG A 86 7.68 -22.22 12.29
CA ARG A 86 7.94 -22.44 13.72
C ARG A 86 6.73 -23.09 14.35
N GLU A 87 6.95 -24.11 15.19
CA GLU A 87 5.98 -24.54 16.20
C GLU A 87 5.83 -23.41 17.23
N ARG A 88 4.91 -22.49 16.98
CA ARG A 88 4.53 -21.50 17.99
C ARG A 88 3.43 -22.13 18.81
N LEU A 89 3.67 -22.32 20.11
CA LEU A 89 2.56 -22.46 21.05
C LEU A 89 1.75 -21.17 20.92
N GLU A 90 0.54 -21.28 20.38
CA GLU A 90 -0.39 -20.17 20.15
C GLU A 90 -0.80 -19.57 21.50
N ARG A 91 0.04 -18.70 22.05
CA ARG A 91 -0.26 -17.94 23.27
C ARG A 91 -1.11 -16.71 22.92
N GLU A 92 -2.18 -16.95 22.18
CA GLU A 92 -3.08 -15.91 21.67
C GLU A 92 -3.88 -15.20 22.78
N ALA A 93 -3.95 -15.84 23.95
CA ALA A 93 -4.52 -15.30 25.17
C ALA A 93 -3.53 -14.42 25.97
N GLU A 94 -2.26 -14.31 25.56
CA GLU A 94 -1.33 -13.36 26.18
C GLU A 94 -1.64 -11.92 25.77
N ARG A 95 -1.21 -10.98 26.62
CA ARG A 95 -1.29 -9.56 26.31
C ARG A 95 -0.54 -9.25 25.01
N LEU A 96 -1.10 -8.36 24.21
CA LEU A 96 -0.44 -7.86 23.00
C LEU A 96 0.99 -7.37 23.27
N THR A 97 1.89 -7.67 22.35
CA THR A 97 3.19 -6.97 22.24
C THR A 97 2.99 -5.49 21.92
N GLU A 98 3.98 -4.66 22.21
CA GLU A 98 3.95 -3.22 21.90
C GLU A 98 3.61 -2.96 20.42
N PHE A 99 4.29 -3.65 19.50
CA PHE A 99 4.01 -3.53 18.08
C PHE A 99 2.58 -3.91 17.70
N GLN A 100 2.02 -4.98 18.30
CA GLN A 100 0.62 -5.35 18.07
C GLN A 100 -0.35 -4.29 18.60
N GLN A 101 -0.03 -3.62 19.71
CA GLN A 101 -0.82 -2.51 20.24
C GLN A 101 -0.79 -1.31 19.30
N GLU A 102 0.37 -0.97 18.74
CA GLU A 102 0.51 0.12 17.76
C GLU A 102 -0.34 -0.13 16.50
N LEU A 103 -0.43 -1.38 16.04
CA LEU A 103 -1.31 -1.74 14.91
C LEU A 103 -2.79 -1.50 15.24
N VAL A 104 -3.24 -1.84 16.45
CA VAL A 104 -4.62 -1.57 16.91
C VAL A 104 -4.87 -0.06 17.02
N GLN A 105 -3.91 0.68 17.56
CA GLN A 105 -3.99 2.15 17.66
C GLN A 105 -4.04 2.81 16.29
N MET A 106 -3.33 2.29 15.29
CA MET A 106 -3.44 2.72 13.90
C MET A 106 -4.85 2.45 13.36
N ALA A 107 -5.41 1.26 13.60
CA ALA A 107 -6.79 0.94 13.18
C ALA A 107 -7.84 1.87 13.82
N ALA A 108 -7.61 2.35 15.05
CA ALA A 108 -8.47 3.33 15.71
C ALA A 108 -8.53 4.67 14.96
N THR A 109 -7.49 5.03 14.19
CA THR A 109 -7.51 6.23 13.35
C THR A 109 -8.44 6.10 12.14
N LEU A 110 -8.65 4.87 11.65
CA LEU A 110 -9.53 4.59 10.51
C LEU A 110 -11.00 4.68 10.90
N ASN A 111 -11.32 4.29 12.13
CA ASN A 111 -12.69 4.16 12.60
C ASN A 111 -13.17 5.33 13.47
N GLY A 112 -12.28 6.28 13.78
CA GLY A 112 -12.55 7.48 14.57
C GLY A 112 -12.36 7.34 16.07
N ASP A 113 -11.98 6.16 16.56
CA ASP A 113 -11.80 5.91 17.98
C ASP A 113 -10.54 6.57 18.54
N CYS A 114 -9.63 7.04 17.67
CA CYS A 114 -8.49 7.87 18.08
C CYS A 114 -8.90 9.20 18.76
N TYR A 115 -10.16 9.62 18.62
CA TYR A 115 -10.71 10.81 19.30
C TYR A 115 -11.42 10.48 20.63
N LYS A 116 -11.48 9.20 21.02
CA LYS A 116 -12.08 8.78 22.30
C LYS A 116 -11.06 8.90 23.43
N ASP A 117 -11.55 9.05 24.64
CA ASP A 117 -10.77 9.12 25.89
C ASP A 117 -10.02 7.83 26.23
N ILE A 118 -10.39 6.70 25.63
CA ILE A 118 -9.71 5.42 25.77
C ILE A 118 -8.40 5.34 24.94
N TYR A 119 -8.20 6.22 23.95
CA TYR A 119 -7.00 6.20 23.12
C TYR A 119 -5.80 6.88 23.80
N PRO A 120 -4.54 6.45 23.58
CA PRO A 120 -4.14 5.23 22.85
C PRO A 120 -4.03 3.98 23.72
N HIS A 121 -3.75 4.14 25.03
CA HIS A 121 -3.29 3.03 25.87
C HIS A 121 -4.41 2.23 26.52
N LYS A 122 -5.53 2.86 26.92
CA LYS A 122 -6.67 2.14 27.53
C LYS A 122 -7.41 1.29 26.50
N LEU A 123 -7.39 1.71 25.23
CA LEU A 123 -7.99 0.98 24.11
C LEU A 123 -7.44 -0.45 23.99
N VAL A 124 -6.13 -0.60 24.14
CA VAL A 124 -5.40 -1.87 23.95
C VAL A 124 -5.20 -2.62 25.25
N GLU A 125 -5.66 -2.06 26.37
CA GLU A 125 -5.49 -2.63 27.69
C GLU A 125 -6.24 -3.97 27.77
N ASN A 126 -5.54 -5.02 28.20
CA ASN A 126 -6.08 -6.39 28.34
C ASN A 126 -6.65 -7.00 27.04
N MET A 127 -6.28 -6.49 25.87
CA MET A 127 -6.68 -7.05 24.59
C MET A 127 -5.90 -8.34 24.28
N SER A 128 -6.60 -9.37 23.80
CA SER A 128 -6.00 -10.59 23.26
C SER A 128 -5.68 -10.45 21.77
N VAL A 129 -4.90 -11.37 21.20
CA VAL A 129 -4.60 -11.35 19.75
C VAL A 129 -5.87 -11.46 18.89
N PRO A 130 -6.83 -12.36 19.19
CA PRO A 130 -8.10 -12.42 18.46
C PRO A 130 -8.93 -11.13 18.54
N ASP A 131 -8.96 -10.47 19.71
CA ASP A 131 -9.66 -9.19 19.88
C ASP A 131 -9.02 -8.09 19.01
N ALA A 132 -7.69 -8.05 18.97
CA ALA A 132 -6.94 -7.10 18.15
C ALA A 132 -7.20 -7.30 16.65
N ILE A 133 -7.18 -8.55 16.17
CA ILE A 133 -7.48 -8.88 14.77
C ILE A 133 -8.89 -8.41 14.42
N LYS A 134 -9.88 -8.75 15.26
CA LYS A 134 -11.26 -8.34 15.05
C LYS A 134 -11.40 -6.82 15.04
N TYR A 135 -10.76 -6.12 15.97
CA TYR A 135 -10.80 -4.66 16.03
C TYR A 135 -10.22 -4.01 14.76
N CYS A 136 -9.09 -4.53 14.26
CA CYS A 136 -8.47 -4.04 13.04
C CYS A 136 -9.37 -4.25 11.80
N GLU A 137 -9.95 -5.44 11.65
CA GLU A 137 -10.87 -5.75 10.55
C GLU A 137 -12.12 -4.86 10.61
N ASP A 138 -12.77 -4.79 11.78
CA ASP A 138 -13.95 -3.95 11.98
C ASP A 138 -13.66 -2.48 11.72
N GLY A 139 -12.49 -2.00 12.13
CA GLY A 139 -12.04 -0.64 11.88
C GLY A 139 -11.86 -0.33 10.40
N PHE A 140 -11.21 -1.24 9.66
CA PHE A 140 -11.03 -1.10 8.22
C PHE A 140 -12.35 -1.18 7.44
N GLN A 141 -13.22 -2.14 7.78
CA GLN A 141 -14.54 -2.25 7.17
C GLN A 141 -15.41 -1.02 7.43
N LYS A 142 -15.33 -0.44 8.63
CA LYS A 142 -16.03 0.81 8.95
C LYS A 142 -15.51 1.97 8.10
N PHE A 143 -14.19 2.08 7.91
CA PHE A 143 -13.58 3.07 7.02
C PHE A 143 -14.05 2.91 5.56
N LEU A 144 -14.03 1.70 5.00
CA LEU A 144 -14.51 1.43 3.65
C LEU A 144 -15.98 1.84 3.46
N ARG A 145 -16.87 1.47 4.40
CA ARG A 145 -18.27 1.90 4.39
C ARG A 145 -18.39 3.43 4.44
N GLY A 146 -17.54 4.09 5.22
CA GLY A 146 -17.42 5.55 5.25
C GLY A 146 -17.11 6.14 3.89
N CYS A 147 -16.09 5.60 3.21
CA CYS A 147 -15.68 5.99 1.86
C CYS A 147 -16.79 5.80 0.83
N GLU A 148 -17.48 4.66 0.86
CA GLU A 148 -18.62 4.41 -0.04
C GLU A 148 -19.76 5.40 0.20
N ASN A 149 -20.08 5.69 1.46
CA ASN A 149 -21.12 6.65 1.81
C ASN A 149 -20.75 8.07 1.38
N ALA A 150 -19.50 8.49 1.55
CA ALA A 150 -19.01 9.78 1.08
C ALA A 150 -19.18 9.91 -0.44
N LYS A 151 -18.75 8.90 -1.20
CA LYS A 151 -18.92 8.85 -2.67
C LYS A 151 -20.38 8.94 -3.08
N LYS A 152 -21.27 8.17 -2.44
CA LYS A 152 -22.72 8.21 -2.70
C LYS A 152 -23.34 9.59 -2.43
N ASN A 153 -22.77 10.34 -1.48
CA ASN A 153 -23.20 11.70 -1.13
C ASN A 153 -22.49 12.80 -1.96
N GLY A 154 -21.74 12.44 -3.00
CA GLY A 154 -21.12 13.40 -3.92
C GLY A 154 -19.78 13.98 -3.45
N ALA A 155 -19.10 13.32 -2.50
CA ALA A 155 -17.71 13.62 -2.16
C ALA A 155 -16.81 13.50 -3.39
N HIS A 156 -15.78 14.33 -3.47
CA HIS A 156 -14.79 14.24 -4.54
C HIS A 156 -13.93 12.97 -4.37
N GLU A 157 -13.46 12.35 -5.46
CA GLU A 157 -12.68 11.10 -5.38
C GLU A 157 -11.39 11.23 -4.56
N SER A 158 -10.82 12.44 -4.50
CA SER A 158 -9.63 12.76 -3.71
C SER A 158 -9.93 13.20 -2.27
N GLU A 159 -11.20 13.18 -1.84
CA GLU A 159 -11.58 13.55 -0.48
C GLU A 159 -11.10 12.50 0.53
N ILE A 160 -10.36 12.93 1.55
CA ILE A 160 -9.92 12.06 2.64
C ILE A 160 -11.06 11.94 3.64
N VAL A 161 -11.65 10.74 3.72
CA VAL A 161 -12.75 10.47 4.65
C VAL A 161 -12.22 10.31 6.06
N VAL A 162 -12.68 11.18 6.96
CA VAL A 162 -12.38 11.10 8.39
C VAL A 162 -13.65 10.73 9.13
N LEU A 163 -13.66 9.54 9.73
CA LEU A 163 -14.78 9.10 10.56
C LEU A 163 -14.65 9.73 11.94
N THR A 164 -15.47 10.73 12.25
CA THR A 164 -15.52 11.35 13.58
C THR A 164 -16.97 11.41 14.05
N ASN A 165 -17.21 11.18 15.34
CA ASN A 165 -18.54 11.39 15.94
C ASN A 165 -18.80 12.88 16.22
N ASN A 166 -17.73 13.69 16.29
CA ASN A 166 -17.77 15.14 16.41
C ASN A 166 -16.80 15.72 15.38
N PRO A 167 -17.27 16.31 14.27
CA PRO A 167 -16.39 17.01 13.37
C PRO A 167 -15.76 18.19 14.13
N PRO A 168 -14.43 18.41 14.04
CA PRO A 168 -13.87 19.71 14.35
C PRO A 168 -14.66 20.78 13.60
N THR A 169 -15.02 21.86 14.27
CA THR A 169 -15.84 22.95 13.73
C THR A 169 -15.15 23.69 12.57
N GLU A 170 -13.94 23.30 12.20
CA GLU A 170 -13.16 23.83 11.09
C GLU A 170 -12.88 22.72 10.09
N LEU A 171 -13.52 22.84 8.91
CA LEU A 171 -13.14 22.29 7.58
C LEU A 171 -14.33 22.25 6.61
N LYS A 172 -15.48 22.86 6.94
CA LYS A 172 -16.46 23.24 5.91
C LYS A 172 -16.16 24.66 5.43
N PRO A 173 -15.61 24.89 4.23
CA PRO A 173 -15.67 26.21 3.63
C PRO A 173 -17.16 26.57 3.50
N LYS A 174 -17.60 27.59 4.25
CA LYS A 174 -18.96 28.12 4.13
C LYS A 174 -19.11 28.61 2.69
N LYS A 175 -19.79 27.83 1.84
CA LYS A 175 -20.22 28.28 0.51
C LYS A 175 -21.32 29.31 0.72
N THR A 176 -20.96 30.53 1.08
CA THR A 176 -21.87 31.67 1.04
C THR A 176 -22.18 31.97 -0.41
N LEU A 177 -23.48 32.01 -0.72
CA LEU A 177 -24.11 32.24 -2.03
C LEU A 177 -23.48 33.37 -2.87
N ALA A 178 -22.83 34.34 -2.22
CA ALA A 178 -22.12 35.44 -2.86
C ALA A 178 -20.94 35.01 -3.76
N HIS A 179 -20.30 33.85 -3.52
CA HIS A 179 -19.11 33.46 -4.29
C HIS A 179 -19.43 33.01 -5.73
N LYS A 180 -20.68 32.64 -6.03
CA LYS A 180 -21.13 32.32 -7.40
C LYS A 180 -21.45 33.55 -8.25
N ILE A 181 -21.70 34.71 -7.63
CA ILE A 181 -22.08 35.93 -8.37
C ILE A 181 -20.82 36.73 -8.77
N PHE A 182 -19.73 36.65 -8.00
CA PHE A 182 -18.52 37.42 -8.31
C PHE A 182 -17.49 36.70 -9.21
N SER A 183 -17.55 35.38 -9.36
CA SER A 183 -16.62 34.66 -10.26
C SER A 183 -16.91 34.91 -11.76
N CYS A 184 -18.10 35.40 -12.10
CA CYS A 184 -18.48 35.69 -13.48
C CYS A 184 -18.28 37.16 -13.89
N LEU A 185 -17.87 38.05 -12.98
CA LEU A 185 -17.62 39.47 -13.26
C LEU A 185 -16.13 39.82 -13.36
N ALA A 186 -15.22 38.94 -12.93
CA ALA A 186 -13.78 39.21 -12.94
C ALA A 186 -13.03 38.69 -14.18
N CYS A 187 -13.72 38.08 -15.15
CA CYS A 187 -13.09 37.59 -16.39
C CYS A 187 -13.27 38.53 -17.60
N ASN A 188 -13.66 39.79 -17.38
CA ASN A 188 -13.63 40.83 -18.41
C ASN A 188 -12.97 42.08 -17.83
N ASN A 189 -11.63 42.09 -17.78
CA ASN A 189 -10.81 43.26 -18.12
C ASN A 189 -9.31 42.95 -18.02
N ILE A 190 -8.64 43.24 -19.15
CA ILE A 190 -7.20 43.29 -19.47
C ILE A 190 -6.58 41.95 -19.85
#